data_AF-A0A5C6ZBA9-F1
#
_entry.id   AF-A0A5C6ZBA9-F1
#
_cell.length_a   1.000
_cell.length_b   1.000
_cell.length_c   1.000
_cell.angle_alpha   90.00
_cell.angle_beta   90.00
_cell.angle_gamma   90.00
#
_symmetry.space_group_name_H-M   'P 1'
#
loop_
_entity.id
_entity.type
_entity.pdbx_description
1 polymer ?
#
loop_
_entity_poly.entity_id
_entity_poly.type
_entity_poly.pdbx_seq_one_letter_code
_entity_poly.pdbx_strand_id
1 'polypeptide(L)'
;MIKLTKPLTIPFIALGIVLSLVFGVEYNCQGEEMFPIYYGSPFVFKEKSLGSSMEYFYSISGILLNVAIWSVIIALLRLAILKTLDLKSKSRILTKIYKGTVIILVVFSALNIGISYIGIGQGFKKGLNYWYMDLDKEAKDWGMECEGEWKFWIL
;
A
#
# COMPACT_ATOMS: atom_id res chain seq x y z
N MET A 1 10.04 6.06 32.30
CA MET A 1 10.89 5.65 31.17
C MET A 1 10.27 4.40 30.56
N ILE A 2 9.52 4.51 29.45
CA ILE A 2 8.79 3.38 28.85
C ILE A 2 9.79 2.60 27.99
N LYS A 3 10.32 1.49 28.52
CA LYS A 3 11.03 0.48 27.70
C LYS A 3 9.98 -0.26 26.86
N LEU A 4 9.69 0.26 25.67
CA LEU A 4 8.86 -0.42 24.66
C LEU A 4 9.78 -1.23 23.74
N THR A 5 10.38 -2.29 24.27
CA THR A 5 11.33 -3.17 23.57
C THR A 5 10.69 -4.53 23.32
N LYS A 6 9.91 -4.66 22.24
CA LYS A 6 9.45 -5.91 21.55
C LYS A 6 8.80 -5.53 20.20
N PRO A 7 8.66 -6.45 19.21
CA PRO A 7 8.84 -6.13 17.80
C PRO A 7 7.68 -5.32 17.23
N LEU A 8 7.77 -3.99 17.34
CA LEU A 8 6.89 -3.05 16.65
C LEU A 8 7.06 -3.08 15.11
N THR A 9 8.03 -3.84 14.61
CA THR A 9 8.27 -4.02 13.17
C THR A 9 7.08 -4.66 12.46
N ILE A 10 6.43 -5.67 13.04
CA ILE A 10 5.28 -6.35 12.43
C ILE A 10 4.10 -5.38 12.20
N PRO A 11 3.64 -4.59 13.20
CA PRO A 11 2.57 -3.64 12.97
C PRO A 11 2.97 -2.50 12.03
N PHE A 12 4.24 -2.11 11.96
CA PHE A 12 4.70 -1.13 10.96
C PHE A 12 4.64 -1.66 9.53
N ILE A 13 5.07 -2.91 9.32
CA ILE A 13 5.00 -3.57 8.02
C ILE A 13 3.53 -3.73 7.59
N ALA A 14 2.66 -4.19 8.49
CA ALA A 14 1.23 -4.34 8.22
C ALA A 14 0.58 -3.00 7.86
N LEU A 15 0.92 -1.92 8.58
CA LEU A 15 0.45 -0.57 8.26
C LEU A 15 1.00 -0.05 6.94
N GLY A 16 2.26 -0.35 6.62
CA GLY A 16 2.87 0.03 5.34
C GLY A 16 2.16 -0.63 4.16
N ILE A 17 1.82 -1.92 4.29
CA ILE A 17 1.01 -2.65 3.30
C ILE A 17 -0.34 -1.93 3.11
N VAL A 18 -1.00 -1.56 4.20
CA VAL A 18 -2.35 -0.99 4.11
C VAL A 18 -2.34 0.41 3.54
N LEU A 19 -1.38 1.25 3.92
CA LEU A 19 -1.23 2.57 3.32
C LEU A 19 -0.97 2.47 1.81
N SER A 20 -0.18 1.48 1.37
CA SER A 20 0.03 1.25 -0.06
C SER A 20 -1.23 0.80 -0.80
N LEU A 21 -2.18 0.16 -0.11
CA LEU A 21 -3.46 -0.30 -0.68
C LEU A 21 -4.57 0.76 -0.64
N VAL A 22 -4.54 1.67 0.34
CA VAL A 22 -5.61 2.64 0.61
C VAL A 22 -5.35 3.99 -0.05
N PHE A 23 -4.10 4.39 -0.24
CA PHE A 23 -3.76 5.69 -0.81
C PHE A 23 -2.76 5.50 -1.94
N GLY A 24 -3.04 6.05 -3.12
CA GLY A 24 -2.16 5.86 -4.26
C GLY A 24 -2.63 6.59 -5.52
N VAL A 25 -1.87 6.41 -6.59
CA VAL A 25 -2.17 6.94 -7.92
C VAL A 25 -2.89 5.85 -8.72
N GLU A 26 -4.06 6.18 -9.27
CA GLU A 26 -4.71 5.41 -10.33
C GLU A 26 -4.18 5.89 -11.68
N TYR A 27 -3.65 4.99 -12.49
CA TYR A 27 -3.26 5.29 -13.85
C TYR A 27 -4.33 4.77 -14.79
N ASN A 28 -5.01 5.70 -15.46
CA ASN A 28 -5.94 5.41 -16.53
C ASN A 28 -5.24 5.67 -17.86
N CYS A 29 -5.16 4.64 -18.70
CA CYS A 29 -4.55 4.74 -20.01
C CYS A 29 -5.64 4.88 -21.08
N GLN A 30 -5.46 5.86 -21.97
CA GLN A 30 -6.37 6.14 -23.08
C GLN A 30 -5.67 5.82 -24.41
N GLY A 31 -6.42 5.27 -25.36
CA GLY A 31 -5.97 4.97 -26.72
C GLY A 31 -7.00 4.16 -27.50
N GLU A 32 -6.58 3.55 -28.61
CA GLU A 32 -7.49 2.88 -29.57
C GLU A 32 -8.04 1.54 -29.05
N GLU A 33 -7.37 0.91 -28.07
CA GLU A 33 -7.74 -0.39 -27.51
C GLU A 33 -8.06 -0.33 -26.01
N MET A 34 -8.76 -1.35 -25.50
CA MET A 34 -9.00 -1.48 -24.04
C MET A 34 -7.70 -1.84 -23.32
N PHE A 35 -7.29 -1.00 -22.36
CA PHE A 35 -6.06 -1.18 -21.57
C PHE A 35 -6.36 -1.46 -20.08
N PRO A 36 -5.49 -2.19 -19.36
CA PRO A 36 -5.64 -2.36 -17.91
C PRO A 36 -5.55 -1.03 -17.16
N ILE A 37 -6.17 -1.00 -15.97
CA ILE A 37 -6.02 0.12 -15.04
C ILE A 37 -4.92 -0.23 -14.03
N TYR A 38 -3.94 0.65 -13.85
CA TYR A 38 -2.81 0.41 -12.94
C TYR A 38 -2.91 1.26 -11.68
N TYR A 39 -2.30 0.79 -10.60
CA TYR A 39 -2.34 1.43 -9.30
C TYR A 39 -0.95 1.45 -8.66
N GLY A 40 -0.55 2.61 -8.11
CA GLY A 40 0.77 2.81 -7.51
C GLY A 40 0.75 3.52 -6.16
N SER A 41 1.71 3.24 -5.27
CA SER A 41 1.88 3.96 -3.99
C SER A 41 3.23 3.74 -3.27
N PRO A 42 4.33 4.41 -3.69
CA PRO A 42 4.52 5.27 -4.86
C PRO A 42 4.88 4.51 -6.16
N PHE A 43 5.26 3.24 -6.07
CA PHE A 43 5.53 2.39 -7.24
C PHE A 43 4.26 1.67 -7.68
N VAL A 44 4.12 1.43 -8.98
CA VAL A 44 3.04 0.60 -9.54
C VAL A 44 3.16 -0.82 -8.97
N PHE A 45 2.07 -1.33 -8.44
CA PHE A 45 2.07 -2.62 -7.74
C PHE A 45 0.83 -3.47 -7.98
N LYS A 46 -0.23 -2.90 -8.56
CA LYS A 46 -1.50 -3.56 -8.81
C LYS A 46 -2.00 -3.12 -10.17
N GLU A 47 -2.51 -4.06 -10.96
CA GLU A 47 -3.23 -3.79 -12.20
C GLU A 47 -4.59 -4.50 -12.16
N LYS A 48 -5.57 -3.94 -12.84
CA LYS A 48 -6.91 -4.50 -12.99
C LYS A 48 -7.17 -4.76 -14.47
N SER A 49 -7.31 -6.04 -14.81
CA SER A 49 -7.64 -6.47 -16.17
C SER A 49 -9.11 -6.15 -16.48
N LEU A 50 -9.35 -5.44 -17.58
CA LEU A 50 -10.70 -5.21 -18.09
C LEU A 50 -11.23 -6.42 -18.89
N GLY A 51 -10.33 -7.22 -19.47
CA GLY A 51 -10.69 -8.34 -20.35
C GLY A 51 -10.97 -9.67 -19.66
N SER A 52 -10.43 -9.91 -18.45
CA SER A 52 -10.57 -11.18 -17.72
C SER A 52 -11.25 -11.02 -16.37
N SER A 53 -12.53 -10.63 -16.38
CA SER A 53 -13.39 -10.63 -15.18
C SER A 53 -12.97 -9.69 -14.05
N MET A 54 -12.39 -8.52 -14.35
CA MET A 54 -11.93 -7.56 -13.33
C MET A 54 -10.93 -8.14 -12.31
N GLU A 55 -10.16 -9.15 -12.74
CA GLU A 55 -9.11 -9.74 -11.91
C GLU A 55 -8.00 -8.73 -11.60
N TYR A 56 -7.54 -8.74 -10.35
CA TYR A 56 -6.39 -7.97 -9.91
C TYR A 56 -5.11 -8.80 -10.01
N PHE A 57 -4.10 -8.25 -10.66
CA PHE A 57 -2.75 -8.79 -10.65
C PHE A 57 -1.86 -7.87 -9.83
N TYR A 58 -0.88 -8.46 -9.14
CA TYR A 58 0.00 -7.75 -8.22
C TYR A 58 1.46 -7.97 -8.61
N SER A 59 2.24 -6.88 -8.62
CA SER A 59 3.69 -6.93 -8.73
C SER A 59 4.33 -7.11 -7.35
N ILE A 60 5.16 -8.15 -7.23
CA ILE A 60 5.90 -8.45 -6.01
C ILE A 60 6.87 -7.32 -5.68
N SER A 61 7.63 -6.81 -6.66
CA SER A 61 8.57 -5.71 -6.42
C SER A 61 7.85 -4.43 -6.01
N GLY A 62 6.73 -4.11 -6.67
CA GLY A 62 5.93 -2.93 -6.34
C GLY A 62 5.44 -2.97 -4.88
N ILE A 63 4.89 -4.10 -4.45
CA ILE A 63 4.46 -4.29 -3.04
C ILE A 63 5.65 -4.12 -2.10
N LEU A 64 6.76 -4.81 -2.34
CA LEU A 64 7.92 -4.77 -1.42
C LEU A 64 8.48 -3.36 -1.27
N LEU A 65 8.63 -2.62 -2.37
CA LEU A 65 9.15 -1.25 -2.36
C LEU A 65 8.19 -0.29 -1.67
N ASN A 66 6.89 -0.40 -1.95
CA ASN A 66 5.87 0.43 -1.31
C ASN A 66 5.83 0.19 0.20
N VAL A 67 5.86 -1.07 0.63
CA VAL A 67 5.91 -1.46 2.04
C VAL A 67 7.17 -0.91 2.72
N ALA A 68 8.33 -0.99 2.05
CA ALA A 68 9.57 -0.45 2.58
C ALA A 68 9.49 1.06 2.79
N ILE A 69 9.02 1.83 1.78
CA ILE A 69 8.88 3.28 1.87
C ILE A 69 7.91 3.68 2.97
N TRP A 70 6.72 3.08 2.99
CA TRP A 70 5.71 3.41 4.01
C TRP A 70 6.17 3.00 5.41
N SER A 71 6.88 1.89 5.57
CA SER A 71 7.46 1.49 6.86
C SER A 71 8.46 2.54 7.37
N VAL A 72 9.28 3.11 6.49
CA VAL A 72 10.21 4.20 6.84
C VAL A 72 9.44 5.46 7.25
N ILE A 73 8.42 5.87 6.46
CA ILE A 73 7.59 7.04 6.78
C ILE A 73 6.93 6.89 8.15
N ILE A 74 6.33 5.72 8.44
CA ILE A 74 5.68 5.50 9.74
C ILE A 74 6.71 5.48 10.87
N ALA A 75 7.90 4.91 10.65
CA ALA A 75 8.98 4.94 11.64
C ALA A 75 9.42 6.39 11.97
N LEU A 76 9.55 7.25 10.97
CA LEU A 76 9.86 8.68 11.15
C LEU A 76 8.74 9.41 11.91
N LEU A 77 7.47 9.17 11.54
CA LEU A 77 6.31 9.73 12.25
C LEU A 77 6.30 9.31 13.72
N ARG A 78 6.60 8.04 14.00
CA ARG A 78 6.71 7.52 15.37
C ARG A 78 7.79 8.27 16.15
N LEU A 79 8.97 8.48 15.56
CA LEU A 79 10.06 9.23 16.20
C LEU A 79 9.65 10.68 16.49
N ALA A 80 8.98 11.35 15.56
CA ALA A 80 8.48 12.71 15.73
C ALA A 80 7.44 12.79 16.86
N ILE A 81 6.48 11.86 16.90
CA ILE A 81 5.46 11.77 17.96
C ILE A 81 6.12 11.53 19.31
N LEU A 82 7.06 10.58 19.42
CA LEU A 82 7.76 10.29 20.66
C LEU A 82 8.57 11.48 21.16
N LYS A 83 9.28 12.18 20.27
CA LYS A 83 10.04 13.40 20.61
C LYS A 83 9.10 14.49 21.16
N THR A 84 7.92 14.65 20.56
CA THR A 84 6.94 15.66 20.98
C THR A 84 6.26 15.29 22.30
N LEU A 85 6.01 13.99 22.53
CA LEU A 85 5.48 13.45 23.78
C LEU A 85 6.45 13.63 24.94
N ASP A 86 7.75 13.39 24.71
CA ASP A 86 8.78 13.51 25.74
C ASP A 86 9.00 14.97 26.17
N LEU A 87 8.87 15.92 25.23
CA LEU A 87 9.01 17.35 25.49
C LEU A 87 7.85 17.99 26.29
N LYS A 88 6.64 17.39 26.28
CA LYS A 88 5.45 18.03 26.87
C LYS A 88 4.58 17.16 27.80
N SER A 89 4.76 15.85 27.89
CA SER A 89 3.68 14.99 28.42
C SER A 89 4.13 13.89 29.39
N LYS A 90 3.94 14.14 30.69
CA LYS A 90 3.60 13.11 31.70
C LYS A 90 2.12 12.68 31.65
N SER A 91 1.34 13.13 30.67
CA SER A 91 -0.10 12.89 30.60
C SER A 91 -0.38 11.42 30.28
N ARG A 92 -0.95 10.70 31.26
CA ARG A 92 -1.41 9.31 31.10
C ARG A 92 -2.47 9.17 29.99
N ILE A 93 -3.19 10.25 29.69
CA ILE A 93 -4.25 10.28 28.68
C ILE A 93 -3.66 10.19 27.28
N LEU A 94 -2.65 11.00 26.94
CA LEU A 94 -2.03 10.95 25.60
C LEU A 94 -1.39 9.59 25.31
N THR A 95 -0.80 8.97 26.33
CA THR A 95 -0.23 7.61 26.20
C THR A 95 -1.31 6.56 25.90
N LYS A 96 -2.49 6.68 26.52
CA LYS A 96 -3.62 5.78 26.25
C LYS A 96 -4.17 5.97 24.84
N ILE A 97 -4.34 7.23 24.40
CA ILE A 97 -4.81 7.55 23.04
C ILE A 97 -3.85 6.97 22.00
N TYR A 98 -2.55 7.22 22.13
CA TYR A 98 -1.54 6.67 21.21
C TYR A 98 -1.61 5.14 21.11
N LYS A 99 -1.70 4.44 22.25
CA LYS A 99 -1.85 2.98 22.27
C LYS A 99 -3.15 2.53 21.58
N GLY A 100 -4.27 3.20 21.85
CA GLY A 100 -5.56 2.91 21.23
C GLY A 100 -5.49 3.06 19.71
N THR A 101 -4.92 4.17 19.21
CA THR A 101 -4.72 4.40 17.78
C THR A 101 -3.89 3.30 17.14
N VAL A 102 -2.78 2.88 17.76
CA VAL A 102 -1.96 1.79 17.23
C VAL A 102 -2.74 0.48 17.15
N ILE A 103 -3.54 0.14 18.17
CA ILE A 103 -4.36 -1.09 18.15
C ILE A 103 -5.39 -1.04 17.03
N ILE A 104 -6.11 0.07 16.87
CA ILE A 104 -7.10 0.26 15.79
C ILE A 104 -6.43 0.09 14.43
N LEU A 105 -5.28 0.72 14.23
CA LEU A 105 -4.51 0.64 13.00
C LEU A 105 -4.07 -0.80 12.67
N VAL A 106 -3.68 -1.59 13.69
CA VAL A 106 -3.32 -3.00 13.50
C VAL A 106 -4.52 -3.85 13.11
N VAL A 107 -5.67 -3.65 13.75
CA VAL A 107 -6.91 -4.36 13.41
C VAL A 107 -7.37 -4.02 12.00
N PHE A 108 -7.38 -2.73 11.66
CA PHE A 108 -7.69 -2.26 10.30
C PHE A 108 -6.73 -2.85 9.27
N SER A 109 -5.45 -2.99 9.63
CA SER A 109 -4.45 -3.59 8.76
C SER A 109 -4.71 -5.07 8.49
N ALA A 110 -5.03 -5.83 9.54
CA ALA A 110 -5.35 -7.25 9.42
C ALA A 110 -6.59 -7.49 8.55
N LEU A 111 -7.62 -6.64 8.68
CA LEU A 111 -8.83 -6.73 7.86
C LEU A 111 -8.53 -6.48 6.37
N ASN A 112 -7.77 -5.43 6.05
CA ASN A 112 -7.39 -5.11 4.67
C ASN A 112 -6.55 -6.21 4.01
N ILE A 113 -5.60 -6.79 4.75
CA ILE A 113 -4.80 -7.93 4.27
C ILE A 113 -5.72 -9.13 4.00
N GLY A 114 -6.68 -9.41 4.90
CA GLY A 114 -7.66 -10.48 4.71
C GLY A 114 -8.54 -10.29 3.48
N ILE A 115 -9.07 -9.07 3.27
CA ILE A 115 -9.88 -8.74 2.08
C ILE A 115 -9.04 -8.87 0.80
N SER A 116 -7.82 -8.35 0.82
CA SER A 116 -6.91 -8.43 -0.33
C SER A 116 -6.58 -9.89 -0.67
N TYR A 117 -6.38 -10.74 0.34
CA TYR A 117 -6.15 -12.17 0.14
C TYR A 117 -7.34 -12.87 -0.55
N ILE A 118 -8.58 -12.48 -0.21
CA ILE A 118 -9.79 -13.01 -0.86
C ILE A 118 -9.91 -12.47 -2.30
N GLY A 119 -9.51 -11.22 -2.53
CA GLY A 119 -9.58 -10.56 -3.85
C GLY A 119 -8.47 -10.92 -4.83
N ILE A 120 -7.38 -11.54 -4.37
CA ILE A 120 -6.37 -12.15 -5.25
C ILE A 120 -7.03 -13.36 -5.91
N GLY A 121 -7.49 -13.20 -7.16
CA GLY A 121 -8.06 -14.28 -7.95
C GLY A 121 -7.05 -15.40 -8.22
N GLN A 122 -7.49 -16.49 -8.85
CA GLN A 122 -6.63 -17.60 -9.31
C GLN A 122 -5.73 -17.21 -10.51
N GLY A 123 -5.46 -15.92 -10.71
CA GLY A 123 -4.78 -15.33 -11.88
C GLY A 123 -3.29 -15.65 -12.00
N PHE A 124 -2.75 -16.55 -11.17
CA PHE A 124 -1.38 -17.08 -11.33
C PHE A 124 -1.32 -18.04 -12.53
N LYS A 125 -1.25 -17.48 -13.74
CA LYS A 125 -1.07 -18.21 -15.00
C LYS A 125 0.41 -18.29 -15.37
N LYS A 126 0.83 -19.47 -15.86
CA LYS A 126 2.18 -19.64 -16.40
C LYS A 126 2.40 -18.67 -17.56
N GLY A 127 3.47 -17.87 -17.49
CA GLY A 127 3.90 -16.95 -18.56
C GLY A 127 3.77 -15.46 -18.25
N LEU A 128 3.16 -15.07 -17.13
CA LEU A 128 3.08 -13.67 -16.69
C LEU A 128 4.24 -13.29 -15.77
N ASN A 129 4.73 -12.06 -15.90
CA ASN A 129 5.82 -11.54 -15.07
C ASN A 129 5.28 -10.86 -13.81
N TYR A 130 5.13 -11.62 -12.73
CA TYR A 130 4.68 -11.08 -11.43
C TYR A 130 5.77 -10.33 -10.65
N TRP A 131 7.02 -10.40 -11.12
CA TRP A 131 8.13 -9.78 -10.41
C TRP A 131 8.17 -8.27 -10.64
N TYR A 132 7.81 -7.80 -11.83
CA TYR A 132 7.94 -6.40 -12.23
C TYR A 132 6.81 -6.00 -13.18
N MET A 133 6.24 -4.80 -12.97
CA MET A 133 5.29 -4.16 -13.86
C MET A 133 5.93 -2.88 -14.39
N ASP A 134 6.02 -2.77 -15.71
CA ASP A 134 6.61 -1.61 -16.40
C ASP A 134 5.51 -0.89 -17.19
N LEU A 135 4.77 -0.02 -16.50
CA LEU A 135 3.66 0.71 -17.09
C LEU A 135 4.10 1.52 -18.30
N ASP A 136 5.23 2.23 -18.22
CA ASP A 136 5.70 3.12 -19.28
C ASP A 136 6.08 2.32 -20.53
N LYS A 137 6.71 1.17 -20.35
CA LYS A 137 7.04 0.27 -21.45
C LYS A 137 5.78 -0.33 -22.08
N GLU A 138 4.86 -0.83 -21.27
CA GLU A 138 3.61 -1.41 -21.77
C GLU A 138 2.77 -0.35 -22.49
N ALA A 139 2.57 0.82 -21.90
CA ALA A 139 1.85 1.91 -22.54
C ALA A 139 2.48 2.29 -23.91
N LYS A 140 3.81 2.38 -23.97
CA LYS A 140 4.53 2.69 -25.21
C LYS A 140 4.41 1.60 -26.27
N ASP A 141 4.52 0.33 -25.89
CA ASP A 141 4.42 -0.82 -26.80
C ASP A 141 3.02 -0.89 -27.44
N TRP A 142 1.99 -0.41 -26.73
CA TRP A 142 0.60 -0.37 -27.19
C TRP A 142 0.13 1.01 -27.69
N GLY A 143 1.00 2.01 -27.73
CA GLY A 143 0.66 3.36 -28.20
C GLY A 143 -0.36 4.10 -27.32
N MET A 144 -0.39 3.79 -26.02
CA MET A 144 -1.32 4.35 -25.03
C MET A 144 -0.69 5.52 -24.28
N GLU A 145 -1.51 6.50 -23.90
CA GLU A 145 -1.11 7.57 -22.99
C GLU A 145 -1.77 7.37 -21.62
N CYS A 146 -0.96 7.30 -20.57
CA CYS A 146 -1.44 7.04 -19.21
C CYS A 146 -1.36 8.29 -18.35
N GLU A 147 -2.49 8.66 -17.74
CA GLU A 147 -2.57 9.78 -16.79
C GLU A 147 -2.81 9.25 -15.38
N GLY A 148 -2.02 9.75 -14.44
CA GLY A 148 -2.07 9.38 -13.03
C GLY A 148 -2.91 10.34 -12.20
N GLU A 149 -3.96 9.84 -11.56
CA GLU A 149 -4.79 10.61 -10.62
C GLU A 149 -4.61 10.10 -9.19
N TRP A 150 -4.38 11.03 -8.25
CA TRP A 150 -4.38 10.67 -6.83
C TRP A 150 -5.77 10.26 -6.39
N LYS A 151 -5.90 9.02 -5.91
CA LYS A 151 -7.15 8.52 -5.36
C LYS A 151 -6.98 7.91 -3.98
N PHE A 152 -8.04 8.09 -3.20
CA PHE A 152 -8.25 7.38 -1.96
C PHE A 152 -9.11 6.16 -2.25
N TRP A 153 -8.51 5.00 -2.07
CA TRP A 153 -9.12 3.70 -2.28
C TRP A 153 -9.81 3.31 -0.99
N ILE A 154 -11.12 3.49 -0.93
CA ILE A 154 -11.92 2.72 0.03
C ILE A 154 -12.11 1.37 -0.65
N LEU A 155 -11.25 0.40 -0.30
CA LEU A 155 -11.50 -1.02 -0.60
C LEU A 155 -12.83 -1.45 0.00
#